data_AF-A0A7X7K7J6-F1
#
_entry.id   AF-A0A7X7K7J6-F1
#
_cell.length_a   1.000
_cell.length_b   1.000
_cell.length_c   1.000
_cell.angle_alpha   90.00
_cell.angle_beta   90.00
_cell.angle_gamma   90.00
#
_symmetry.space_group_name_H-M   'P 1'
#
loop_
_entity.id
_entity.type
_entity.pdbx_description
1 polymer ?
#
loop_
_entity_poly.entity_id
_entity_poly.type
_entity_poly.pdbx_seq_one_letter_code
_entity_poly.pdbx_strand_id
1 'polypeptide(L)'
;MKHEPPTAGRGRLHAIATGPGAESVDPTQFRADLLRQVSFNVLVGNGDAHAKNYSLLLDGGLFAMAPAYDVAPVFYVNDRFSDFGMCVDGQRGLRHLDERHLVREAQSWGMPEEAARSTVQGVALETLDALDKVPVTELTAGVAQRVRSKAQSLAAGLSGS
;
A
#
# COMPACT_ATOMS: atom_id res chain seq x y z
N MET A 1 -15.97 1.79 13.21
CA MET A 1 -16.32 2.54 11.98
C MET A 1 -15.42 2.02 10.86
N LYS A 2 -15.96 1.26 9.89
CA LYS A 2 -15.17 0.46 8.94
C LYS A 2 -14.48 1.31 7.87
N HIS A 3 -15.17 2.25 7.24
CA HIS A 3 -14.60 3.04 6.14
C HIS A 3 -14.30 4.49 6.55
N GLU A 4 -13.25 5.06 5.96
CA GLU A 4 -12.93 6.49 6.06
C GLU A 4 -13.74 7.26 5.00
N PRO A 5 -14.53 8.29 5.37
CA PRO A 5 -15.19 9.15 4.40
C PRO A 5 -14.15 9.95 3.61
N PRO A 6 -14.37 10.25 2.31
CA PRO A 6 -13.53 11.18 1.57
C PRO A 6 -13.67 12.57 2.21
N THR A 7 -12.73 12.97 3.05
CA THR A 7 -12.72 14.28 3.68
C THR A 7 -11.72 15.18 2.98
N ALA A 8 -11.98 16.49 3.00
CA ALA A 8 -11.09 17.52 2.50
C ALA A 8 -9.82 17.72 3.38
N GLY A 9 -9.51 16.78 4.28
CA GLY A 9 -8.37 16.79 5.20
C GLY A 9 -7.39 15.66 4.92
N ARG A 10 -6.21 15.74 5.55
CA ARG A 10 -5.15 14.73 5.41
C ARG A 10 -5.59 13.42 6.09
N GLY A 11 -5.58 12.31 5.35
CA GLY A 11 -6.17 11.02 5.77
C GLY A 11 -5.37 10.27 6.84
N ARG A 12 -5.88 9.12 7.29
CA ARG A 12 -5.24 8.30 8.35
C ARG A 12 -3.79 7.90 8.06
N LEU A 13 -3.46 7.61 6.81
CA LEU A 13 -2.09 7.29 6.40
C LEU A 13 -1.13 8.45 6.68
N HIS A 14 -1.54 9.67 6.34
CA HIS A 14 -0.79 10.86 6.68
C HIS A 14 -0.58 11.00 8.19
N ALA A 15 -1.62 10.76 9.00
CA ALA A 15 -1.50 10.84 10.46
C ALA A 15 -0.50 9.83 11.04
N ILE A 16 -0.44 8.61 10.50
CA ILE A 16 0.57 7.60 10.89
C ILE A 16 1.97 8.09 10.51
N ALA A 17 2.14 8.62 9.30
CA ALA A 17 3.43 9.02 8.77
C ALA A 17 4.04 10.27 9.42
N THR A 18 3.20 11.21 9.88
CA THR A 18 3.64 12.48 10.47
C THR A 18 3.53 12.55 11.98
N GLY A 19 2.72 11.70 12.62
CA GLY A 19 2.68 11.57 14.08
C GLY A 19 3.75 10.59 14.54
N PRO A 20 3.42 9.29 14.75
CA PRO A 20 4.39 8.28 15.19
C PRO A 20 5.63 8.19 14.29
N GLY A 21 5.48 8.38 12.97
CA GLY A 21 6.60 8.36 12.05
C GLY A 21 7.63 9.48 12.30
N ALA A 22 7.21 10.66 12.74
CA ALA A 22 8.13 11.75 13.07
C ALA A 22 8.90 11.51 14.38
N GLU A 23 8.33 10.70 15.29
CA GLU A 23 8.92 10.31 16.58
C GLU A 23 9.70 8.99 16.51
N SER A 24 9.83 8.39 15.32
CA SER A 24 10.61 7.17 15.11
C SER A 24 12.12 7.44 15.11
N VAL A 25 12.93 6.39 15.35
CA VAL A 25 14.41 6.47 15.27
C VAL A 25 14.88 6.94 13.91
N ASP A 26 14.20 6.45 12.87
CA ASP A 26 14.48 6.79 11.48
C ASP A 26 13.16 7.12 10.77
N PRO A 27 12.73 8.40 10.79
CA PRO A 27 11.51 8.84 10.12
C PRO A 27 11.51 8.59 8.61
N THR A 28 12.70 8.52 7.99
CA THR A 28 12.82 8.25 6.56
C THR A 28 12.50 6.78 6.29
N GLN A 29 13.14 5.88 7.03
CA GLN A 29 12.89 4.45 6.93
C GLN A 29 11.45 4.10 7.31
N PHE A 30 10.90 4.71 8.37
CA PHE A 30 9.53 4.49 8.80
C PHE A 30 8.51 4.80 7.68
N ARG A 31 8.67 5.95 7.02
CA ARG A 31 7.78 6.35 5.90
C ARG A 31 7.95 5.42 4.70
N ALA A 32 9.17 4.97 4.41
CA ALA A 32 9.43 3.99 3.37
C ALA A 32 8.73 2.66 3.70
N ASP A 33 8.83 2.16 4.92
CA ASP A 33 8.18 0.91 5.35
C ASP A 33 6.65 1.01 5.30
N LEU A 34 6.09 2.13 5.74
CA LEU A 34 4.66 2.41 5.60
C LEU A 34 4.25 2.41 4.12
N LEU A 35 5.01 3.09 3.25
CA LEU A 35 4.74 3.13 1.81
C LEU A 35 4.82 1.73 1.19
N ARG A 36 5.77 0.90 1.63
CA ARG A 36 5.89 -0.49 1.17
C ARG A 36 4.65 -1.29 1.52
N GLN A 37 4.14 -1.17 2.75
CA GLN A 37 2.92 -1.86 3.17
C GLN A 37 1.67 -1.37 2.43
N VAL A 38 1.52 -0.06 2.24
CA VAL A 38 0.39 0.51 1.50
C VAL A 38 0.43 0.06 0.04
N SER A 39 1.60 0.17 -0.60
CA SER A 39 1.80 -0.23 -2.00
C SER A 39 1.52 -1.72 -2.20
N PHE A 40 2.01 -2.57 -1.29
CA PHE A 40 1.76 -4.01 -1.37
C PHE A 40 0.27 -4.34 -1.21
N ASN A 41 -0.42 -3.75 -0.23
CA ASN A 41 -1.86 -3.97 -0.04
C ASN A 41 -2.69 -3.52 -1.25
N VAL A 42 -2.36 -2.39 -1.88
CA VAL A 42 -3.00 -1.95 -3.14
C VAL A 42 -2.70 -2.92 -4.28
N LEU A 43 -1.44 -3.33 -4.42
CA LEU A 43 -0.97 -4.22 -5.48
C LEU A 43 -1.67 -5.58 -5.42
N VAL A 44 -1.83 -6.17 -4.23
CA VAL A 44 -2.50 -7.47 -4.08
C VAL A 44 -4.02 -7.37 -4.08
N GLY A 45 -4.60 -6.16 -4.13
CA GLY A 45 -6.04 -5.97 -4.09
C GLY A 45 -6.64 -6.27 -2.70
N ASN A 46 -5.96 -5.87 -1.63
CA ASN A 46 -6.49 -5.99 -0.28
C ASN A 46 -7.52 -4.89 0.02
N GLY A 47 -8.80 -5.19 -0.28
CA GLY A 47 -9.93 -4.31 0.03
C GLY A 47 -10.31 -4.25 1.51
N ASP A 48 -9.74 -5.09 2.37
CA ASP A 48 -9.97 -5.05 3.83
C ASP A 48 -8.83 -4.36 4.60
N ALA A 49 -7.86 -3.76 3.90
CA ALA A 49 -6.73 -3.02 4.47
C ALA A 49 -7.18 -1.70 5.12
N HIS A 50 -7.73 -1.80 6.33
CA HIS A 50 -8.15 -0.68 7.16
C HIS A 50 -7.03 -0.22 8.09
N ALA A 51 -7.18 0.95 8.72
CA ALA A 51 -6.18 1.49 9.65
C ALA A 51 -5.81 0.54 10.80
N LYS A 52 -6.72 -0.33 11.23
CA LYS A 52 -6.48 -1.38 12.25
C LYS A 52 -5.51 -2.49 11.80
N ASN A 53 -5.18 -2.56 10.51
CA ASN A 53 -4.25 -3.55 9.94
C ASN A 53 -2.82 -3.00 9.82
N TYR A 54 -2.58 -1.77 10.27
CA TYR A 54 -1.26 -1.17 10.40
C TYR A 54 -0.94 -1.07 11.89
N SER A 55 0.05 -1.84 12.34
CA SER A 55 0.52 -1.81 13.73
C SER A 55 1.90 -1.21 13.81
N LEU A 56 2.20 -0.62 14.98
CA LEU A 56 3.49 -0.05 15.30
C LEU A 56 4.12 -0.86 16.43
N LEU A 57 5.42 -1.10 16.33
CA LEU A 57 6.23 -1.55 17.45
C LEU A 57 6.64 -0.32 18.27
N LEU A 58 6.51 -0.44 19.59
CA LEU A 58 6.98 0.55 20.55
C LEU A 58 8.04 -0.10 21.44
N ASP A 59 9.28 0.34 21.31
CA ASP A 59 10.38 -0.09 22.18
C ASP A 59 11.12 1.14 22.72
N GLY A 60 11.22 1.27 24.04
CA GLY A 60 11.92 2.40 24.67
C GLY A 60 11.40 3.80 24.31
N GLY A 61 10.15 3.94 23.85
CA GLY A 61 9.58 5.21 23.38
C GLY A 61 9.79 5.49 21.89
N LEU A 62 10.30 4.53 21.14
CA LEU A 62 10.62 4.63 19.72
C LEU A 62 9.61 3.84 18.89
N PHE A 63 9.12 4.46 17.81
CA PHE A 63 8.18 3.83 16.89
C PHE A 63 8.90 3.16 15.71
N ALA A 64 8.43 1.97 15.33
CA ALA A 64 8.76 1.30 14.07
C ALA A 64 7.51 0.65 13.48
N MET A 65 7.47 0.46 12.15
CA MET A 65 6.38 -0.29 11.53
C MET A 65 6.47 -1.78 11.91
N ALA A 66 5.39 -2.35 12.42
CA ALA A 66 5.31 -3.79 12.62
C ALA A 66 5.19 -4.51 11.27
N PRO A 67 5.59 -5.80 11.17
CA PRO A 67 5.33 -6.60 9.98
C PRO A 67 3.84 -6.59 9.59
N ALA A 68 3.57 -6.58 8.28
CA ALA A 68 2.20 -6.61 7.78
C ALA A 68 1.50 -7.92 8.17
N TYR A 69 0.22 -7.82 8.52
CA TYR A 69 -0.67 -8.94 8.82
C TYR A 69 -2.03 -8.68 8.17
N ASP A 70 -2.88 -9.72 8.11
CA ASP A 70 -4.23 -9.63 7.52
C ASP A 70 -4.21 -9.10 6.07
N VAL A 71 -3.29 -9.67 5.28
CA VAL A 71 -3.13 -9.35 3.85
C VAL A 71 -3.77 -10.45 3.01
N ALA A 72 -4.84 -10.10 2.30
CA ALA A 72 -5.54 -11.04 1.43
C ALA A 72 -6.02 -10.35 0.13
N PRO A 73 -5.96 -11.03 -1.04
CA PRO A 73 -6.34 -10.47 -2.33
C PRO A 73 -7.86 -10.48 -2.56
N VAL A 74 -8.62 -10.00 -1.56
CA VAL A 74 -10.09 -10.14 -1.51
C VAL A 74 -10.80 -9.51 -2.70
N PHE A 75 -10.26 -8.40 -3.25
CA PHE A 75 -10.82 -7.76 -4.43
C PHE A 75 -10.74 -8.65 -5.68
N TYR A 76 -9.65 -9.41 -5.82
CA TYR A 76 -9.45 -10.29 -6.98
C TYR A 76 -10.30 -11.56 -6.93
N VAL A 77 -10.83 -11.90 -5.75
CA VAL A 77 -11.77 -13.00 -5.53
C VAL A 77 -13.22 -12.50 -5.58
N ASN A 78 -13.49 -11.29 -5.11
CA ASN A 78 -14.83 -10.72 -5.03
C ASN A 78 -14.80 -9.19 -5.22
N ASP A 79 -15.45 -8.73 -6.27
CA ASP A 79 -15.47 -7.32 -6.69
C ASP A 79 -16.22 -6.38 -5.73
N ARG A 80 -17.01 -6.92 -4.77
CA ARG A 80 -17.62 -6.14 -3.69
C ARG A 80 -16.58 -5.48 -2.78
N PHE A 81 -15.36 -6.01 -2.73
CA PHE A 81 -14.22 -5.42 -2.01
C PHE A 81 -13.39 -4.50 -2.90
N SER A 82 -14.03 -3.71 -3.76
CA SER A 82 -13.36 -2.87 -4.77
C SER A 82 -12.78 -1.56 -4.23
N ASP A 83 -13.09 -1.23 -2.97
CA ASP A 83 -12.54 -0.08 -2.27
C ASP A 83 -11.40 -0.50 -1.35
N PHE A 84 -10.38 0.35 -1.27
CA PHE A 84 -9.37 0.32 -0.23
C PHE A 84 -9.96 0.81 1.11
N GLY A 85 -9.46 0.24 2.20
CA GLY A 85 -9.93 0.55 3.55
C GLY A 85 -9.57 1.95 4.04
N MET A 86 -8.67 2.64 3.34
CA MET A 86 -8.24 4.02 3.59
C MET A 86 -8.21 4.83 2.29
N CYS A 87 -8.07 6.14 2.41
CA CYS A 87 -7.87 7.02 1.26
C CYS A 87 -6.38 7.11 0.89
N VAL A 88 -6.05 7.10 -0.40
CA VAL A 88 -4.69 7.32 -0.95
C VAL A 88 -4.80 8.41 -2.01
N ASP A 89 -4.27 9.60 -1.73
CA ASP A 89 -4.38 10.79 -2.59
C ASP A 89 -5.82 11.07 -3.05
N GLY A 90 -6.79 11.01 -2.12
CA GLY A 90 -8.20 11.25 -2.43
C GLY A 90 -8.93 10.07 -3.11
N GLN A 91 -8.22 9.00 -3.47
CA GLN A 91 -8.76 7.83 -4.15
C GLN A 91 -8.91 6.64 -3.20
N ARG A 92 -9.98 5.86 -3.41
CA ARG A 92 -10.26 4.62 -2.66
C ARG A 92 -10.46 3.41 -3.57
N GLY A 93 -10.95 3.58 -4.79
CA GLY A 93 -11.21 2.45 -5.68
C GLY A 93 -9.91 1.76 -6.08
N LEU A 94 -9.73 0.50 -5.70
CA LEU A 94 -8.54 -0.31 -6.00
C LEU A 94 -8.27 -0.44 -7.51
N ARG A 95 -9.33 -0.34 -8.32
CA ARG A 95 -9.22 -0.30 -9.79
C ARG A 95 -8.47 0.95 -10.27
N HIS A 96 -8.72 2.09 -9.63
CA HIS A 96 -8.23 3.41 -10.05
C HIS A 96 -6.93 3.82 -9.36
N LEU A 97 -6.59 3.20 -8.22
CA LEU A 97 -5.31 3.46 -7.54
C LEU A 97 -4.14 3.06 -8.43
N ASP A 98 -3.27 4.00 -8.72
CA ASP A 98 -2.07 3.81 -9.54
C ASP A 98 -0.82 4.33 -8.83
N GLU A 99 0.33 4.27 -9.50
CA GLU A 99 1.60 4.75 -8.95
C GLU A 99 1.53 6.23 -8.54
N ARG A 100 0.82 7.08 -9.30
CA ARG A 100 0.74 8.51 -9.04
C ARG A 100 0.05 8.80 -7.72
N HIS A 101 -1.04 8.09 -7.42
CA HIS A 101 -1.74 8.22 -6.15
C HIS A 101 -0.82 7.83 -4.98
N LEU A 102 -0.10 6.71 -5.09
CA LEU A 102 0.83 6.25 -4.05
C LEU A 102 1.98 7.24 -3.83
N VAL A 103 2.56 7.76 -4.92
CA VAL A 103 3.66 8.74 -4.85
C VAL A 103 3.19 10.06 -4.26
N ARG A 104 2.03 10.58 -4.68
CA ARG A 104 1.48 11.84 -4.14
C ARG A 104 1.09 11.72 -2.67
N GLU A 105 0.49 10.60 -2.28
CA GLU A 105 0.20 10.30 -0.89
C GLU A 105 1.50 10.33 -0.06
N ALA A 106 2.56 9.67 -0.52
CA ALA A 106 3.87 9.66 0.13
C ALA A 106 4.54 11.04 0.19
N GLN A 107 4.43 11.85 -0.87
CA GLN A 107 4.89 13.25 -0.86
C GLN A 107 4.16 14.06 0.21
N SER A 108 2.87 13.78 0.43
CA SER A 108 2.11 14.43 1.50
C SER A 108 2.70 14.15 2.89
N TRP A 109 3.39 13.01 3.07
CA TRP A 109 4.08 12.61 4.30
C TRP A 109 5.47 13.26 4.44
N GLY A 110 5.94 13.97 3.41
CA GLY A 110 7.27 14.58 3.36
C GLY A 110 8.35 13.72 2.72
N MET A 111 8.00 12.67 1.96
CA MET A 111 8.99 11.92 1.17
C MET A 111 9.35 12.67 -0.12
N PRO A 112 10.63 12.69 -0.52
CA PRO A 112 11.02 13.12 -1.87
C PRO A 112 10.35 12.25 -2.94
N GLU A 113 9.96 12.86 -4.06
CA GLU A 113 9.26 12.15 -5.14
C GLU A 113 10.01 10.92 -5.63
N GLU A 114 11.32 11.06 -5.87
CA GLU A 114 12.17 9.99 -6.37
C GLU A 114 12.24 8.81 -5.39
N ALA A 115 12.35 9.10 -4.09
CA ALA A 115 12.37 8.07 -3.05
C ALA A 115 11.02 7.34 -2.95
N ALA A 116 9.90 8.07 -3.02
CA ALA A 116 8.56 7.49 -3.03
C ALA A 116 8.36 6.59 -4.27
N ARG A 117 8.72 7.10 -5.45
CA ARG A 117 8.65 6.37 -6.72
C ARG A 117 9.48 5.09 -6.68
N SER A 118 10.74 5.20 -6.27
CA SER A 118 11.65 4.06 -6.13
C SER A 118 11.09 3.01 -5.17
N THR A 119 10.42 3.43 -4.09
CA THR A 119 9.82 2.51 -3.11
C THR A 119 8.64 1.74 -3.72
N VAL A 120 7.72 2.44 -4.40
CA VAL A 120 6.55 1.83 -5.05
C VAL A 120 6.97 0.85 -6.15
N GLN A 121 7.90 1.27 -7.01
CA GLN A 121 8.42 0.43 -8.08
C GLN A 121 9.21 -0.77 -7.54
N GLY A 122 10.00 -0.57 -6.48
CA GLY A 122 10.72 -1.64 -5.80
C GLY A 122 9.76 -2.75 -5.32
N VAL A 123 8.69 -2.40 -4.61
CA VAL A 123 7.67 -3.37 -4.18
C VAL A 123 7.05 -4.12 -5.36
N ALA A 124 6.77 -3.41 -6.46
CA ALA A 124 6.19 -4.02 -7.65
C ALA A 124 7.14 -5.03 -8.30
N LEU A 125 8.41 -4.68 -8.47
CA LEU A 125 9.43 -5.55 -9.05
C LEU A 125 9.72 -6.75 -8.15
N GLU A 126 9.87 -6.53 -6.84
CA GLU A 126 10.05 -7.60 -5.86
C GLU A 126 8.86 -8.57 -5.86
N THR A 127 7.64 -8.06 -6.03
CA THR A 127 6.44 -8.92 -6.12
C THR A 127 6.43 -9.75 -7.40
N LEU A 128 6.87 -9.21 -8.53
CA LEU A 128 6.98 -9.96 -9.78
C LEU A 128 8.00 -11.10 -9.66
N ASP A 129 9.18 -10.81 -9.11
CA ASP A 129 10.20 -11.81 -8.84
C ASP A 129 9.72 -12.89 -7.85
N ALA A 130 8.98 -12.49 -6.81
CA ALA A 130 8.39 -13.43 -5.86
C ALA A 130 7.35 -14.34 -6.51
N LEU A 131 6.49 -13.81 -7.39
CA LEU A 131 5.44 -14.57 -8.09
C LEU A 131 6.01 -15.70 -8.97
N ASP A 132 7.23 -15.57 -9.45
CA ASP A 132 7.89 -16.61 -10.25
C ASP A 132 8.48 -17.73 -9.38
N LYS A 133 8.57 -17.51 -8.06
CA LYS A 133 9.13 -18.45 -7.08
C LYS A 133 8.05 -19.16 -6.25
N VAL A 134 6.83 -18.66 -6.20
CA VAL A 134 5.72 -19.29 -5.49
C VAL A 134 4.91 -20.24 -6.38
N PRO A 135 4.48 -21.41 -5.87
CA PRO A 135 3.59 -22.30 -6.61
C PRO A 135 2.25 -21.63 -6.94
N VAL A 136 1.89 -21.61 -8.22
CA VAL A 136 0.57 -21.18 -8.69
C VAL A 136 -0.23 -22.42 -9.06
N THR A 137 -1.41 -22.57 -8.45
CA THR A 137 -2.34 -23.66 -8.75
C THR A 137 -3.48 -23.14 -9.62
N GLU A 138 -4.32 -24.04 -10.16
CA GLU A 138 -5.52 -23.63 -10.90
C GLU A 138 -6.42 -22.68 -10.10
N LEU A 139 -6.52 -22.90 -8.78
CA LEU A 139 -7.33 -22.06 -7.88
C LEU A 139 -6.75 -20.64 -7.74
N THR A 140 -5.43 -20.48 -7.76
CA THR A 140 -4.76 -19.18 -7.54
C THR A 140 -4.33 -18.48 -8.82
N ALA A 141 -4.39 -19.15 -9.97
CA ALA A 141 -3.93 -18.63 -11.25
C ALA A 141 -4.57 -17.28 -11.63
N GLY A 142 -5.88 -17.14 -11.45
CA GLY A 142 -6.59 -15.89 -11.76
C GLY A 142 -6.17 -14.73 -10.86
N VAL A 143 -5.89 -15.01 -9.58
CA VAL A 143 -5.37 -14.01 -8.64
C VAL A 143 -3.94 -13.64 -9.00
N ALA A 144 -3.08 -14.62 -9.22
CA ALA A 144 -1.67 -14.41 -9.59
C ALA A 144 -1.54 -13.57 -10.87
N GLN A 145 -2.40 -13.80 -11.87
CA GLN A 145 -2.42 -13.01 -13.09
C GLN A 145 -2.80 -11.53 -12.83
N ARG A 146 -3.80 -11.28 -11.98
CA ARG A 146 -4.23 -9.92 -11.62
C ARG A 146 -3.15 -9.18 -10.82
N VAL A 147 -2.53 -9.86 -9.84
CA VAL A 147 -1.39 -9.34 -9.08
C VAL A 147 -0.24 -9.00 -10.03
N ARG A 148 0.12 -9.90 -10.94
CA ARG A 148 1.17 -9.68 -11.95
C ARG A 148 0.87 -8.46 -12.82
N SER A 149 -0.35 -8.35 -13.34
CA SER A 149 -0.77 -7.21 -14.16
C SER A 149 -0.70 -5.89 -13.39
N LYS A 150 -1.14 -5.88 -12.13
CA LYS A 150 -1.08 -4.68 -11.29
C LYS A 150 0.36 -4.28 -10.97
N ALA A 151 1.20 -5.25 -10.62
CA ALA A 151 2.62 -5.03 -10.36
C ALA A 151 3.34 -4.46 -11.60
N GLN A 152 3.08 -5.01 -12.80
CA GLN A 152 3.63 -4.46 -14.06
C GLN A 152 3.21 -3.01 -14.30
N SER A 153 1.94 -2.67 -14.05
CA SER A 153 1.45 -1.30 -14.18
C SER A 153 2.14 -0.34 -13.22
N LEU A 154 2.34 -0.74 -11.96
CA LEU A 154 3.02 0.09 -10.96
C LEU A 154 4.51 0.24 -11.28
N ALA A 155 5.19 -0.82 -11.71
CA ALA A 155 6.60 -0.79 -12.09
C ALA A 155 6.85 0.10 -13.32
N ALA A 156 5.91 0.13 -14.26
CA ALA A 156 6.01 0.97 -15.45
C ALA A 156 5.51 2.42 -15.24
N GLY A 157 4.98 2.75 -14.06
CA GLY A 157 4.37 4.06 -13.77
C GLY A 157 3.15 4.38 -14.63
N LEU A 158 2.44 3.35 -15.09
CA LEU A 158 1.25 3.50 -15.91
C LEU A 158 0.06 3.90 -15.04
N SER A 159 -0.70 4.88 -15.51
CA SER A 159 -1.96 5.25 -14.86
C SER A 159 -3.05 4.24 -15.17
N GLY A 160 -3.86 3.92 -14.16
CA GLY A 160 -5.04 3.08 -14.33
C GLY A 160 -6.07 3.78 -15.22
N SER A 161 -6.46 3.13 -16.32
CA SER A 161 -7.57 3.54 -17.19
C SER A 161 -8.93 3.25 -16.56
#